data_AF-A0AAW7AUQ4-F1
#
_entry.id   AF-A0AAW7AUQ4-F1
#
_cell.length_a   1.000
_cell.length_b   1.000
_cell.length_c   1.000
_cell.angle_alpha   90.00
_cell.angle_beta   90.00
_cell.angle_gamma   90.00
#
_symmetry.space_group_name_H-M   'P 1'
#
loop_
_entity.id
_entity.type
_entity.pdbx_description
1 polymer ?
#
loop_
_entity_poly.entity_id
_entity_poly.type
_entity_poly.pdbx_seq_one_letter_code
_entity_poly.pdbx_strand_id
1 'polypeptide(L)'
;MTNAEAFLKTAQIDGETIGSLYDQWLPQELISLADDITCVTFSDALSDRKAVWYFNESREYCGSHVEVVQRLQPSDILSSVSPWFDALFRNALSATPSALGGARPLPLFLATQLAAAWSVRMMADLRQVQTALIEQDREIARVDDKPLSARDVRRLLGARIGPETLVVLSPFSGAPLRSQISFVVDHQLIHRFYDPELDCAFYLAWWERQLDAPPSFYCPKANVVVSDETLAGMLPSLILGWYLGMPEHAEMIAQAQAFEARDYGLGKASSLMSEVNAPSAPLPAVPDAASADMISESWAFLHQHQPAGHIPADASKDLKPSGKLIDRLRSLVKKK
;
A
#
# COMPACT_ATOMS: atom_id res chain seq x y z
N MET A 1 26.79 -18.59 17.55
CA MET A 1 25.99 -17.95 18.61
C MET A 1 25.83 -16.49 18.23
N THR A 2 24.61 -16.02 18.02
CA THR A 2 24.33 -14.63 17.59
C THR A 2 24.45 -13.67 18.77
N ASN A 3 24.59 -12.36 18.49
CA ASN A 3 24.58 -11.34 19.55
C ASN A 3 23.26 -11.34 20.34
N ALA A 4 22.14 -11.63 19.66
CA ALA A 4 20.83 -11.78 20.28
C ALA A 4 20.78 -12.97 21.25
N GLU A 5 21.28 -14.15 20.84
CA GLU A 5 21.38 -15.32 21.73
C GLU A 5 22.28 -15.06 22.94
N ALA A 6 23.42 -14.40 22.73
CA ALA A 6 24.33 -14.04 23.81
C ALA A 6 23.69 -13.08 24.82
N PHE A 7 22.94 -12.09 24.33
CA PHE A 7 22.21 -11.13 25.17
C PHE A 7 21.15 -11.84 26.02
N LEU A 8 20.32 -12.70 25.40
CA LEU A 8 19.22 -13.37 26.09
C LEU A 8 19.69 -14.26 27.25
N LYS A 9 20.85 -14.91 27.16
CA LYS A 9 21.44 -15.72 28.26
C LYS A 9 21.72 -14.93 29.53
N THR A 10 21.74 -13.60 29.45
CA THR A 10 21.98 -12.69 30.58
C THR A 10 20.79 -11.79 30.89
N ALA A 11 19.76 -11.83 30.05
CA ALA A 11 18.54 -11.06 30.23
C ALA A 11 17.61 -11.77 31.22
N GLN A 12 16.70 -11.00 31.82
CA GLN A 12 15.84 -11.46 32.90
C GLN A 12 14.37 -11.28 32.59
N ILE A 13 13.53 -12.20 33.06
CA ILE A 13 12.07 -12.07 33.11
C ILE A 13 11.68 -12.27 34.57
N ASP A 14 11.02 -11.26 35.16
CA ASP A 14 10.56 -11.29 36.55
C ASP A 14 11.65 -11.66 37.58
N GLY A 15 12.89 -11.20 37.34
CA GLY A 15 14.05 -11.43 38.22
C GLY A 15 14.78 -12.75 37.97
N GLU A 16 14.31 -13.59 37.05
CA GLU A 16 14.96 -14.84 36.68
C GLU A 16 15.65 -14.73 35.33
N THR A 17 16.83 -15.34 35.19
CA THR A 17 17.55 -15.37 33.90
C THR A 17 16.79 -16.23 32.89
N ILE A 18 16.72 -15.77 31.64
CA ILE A 18 16.07 -16.53 30.57
C ILE A 18 16.85 -17.82 30.29
N GLY A 19 16.25 -18.96 30.63
CA GLY A 19 16.85 -20.27 30.42
C GLY A 19 16.78 -20.71 28.94
N SER A 20 15.58 -20.73 28.38
CA SER A 20 15.33 -21.12 26.99
C SER A 20 14.06 -20.46 26.45
N LEU A 21 14.01 -20.27 25.14
CA LEU A 21 12.78 -19.91 24.42
C LEU A 21 11.99 -21.18 24.10
N TYR A 22 10.73 -21.01 23.69
CA TYR A 22 9.99 -22.10 23.04
C TYR A 22 10.71 -22.54 21.77
N ASP A 23 10.72 -23.85 21.50
CA ASP A 23 11.53 -24.50 20.46
C ASP A 23 11.44 -23.88 19.05
N GLN A 24 10.32 -23.23 18.72
CA GLN A 24 10.07 -22.65 17.41
C GLN A 24 10.63 -21.22 17.22
N TRP A 25 10.95 -20.50 18.31
CA TRP A 25 11.34 -19.10 18.24
C TRP A 25 12.85 -18.92 18.26
N LEU A 26 13.37 -18.31 17.19
CA LEU A 26 14.80 -18.08 17.00
C LEU A 26 15.12 -16.59 17.14
N PRO A 27 16.03 -16.19 18.04
CA PRO A 27 16.53 -14.82 18.13
C PRO A 27 17.23 -14.43 16.84
N GLN A 28 16.87 -13.27 16.27
CA GLN A 28 17.40 -12.77 15.01
C GLN A 28 18.40 -11.63 15.26
N GLU A 29 17.90 -10.47 15.68
CA GLU A 29 18.71 -9.26 15.79
C GLU A 29 18.63 -8.66 17.20
N LEU A 30 19.74 -8.06 17.62
CA LEU A 30 19.85 -7.24 18.83
C LEU A 30 19.97 -5.77 18.39
N ILE A 31 18.98 -4.96 18.74
CA ILE A 31 18.85 -3.58 18.26
C ILE A 31 18.80 -2.66 19.47
N SER A 32 19.79 -1.77 19.62
CA SER A 32 19.71 -0.68 20.59
C SER A 32 18.97 0.50 19.95
N LEU A 33 17.81 0.86 20.51
CA LEU A 33 17.03 2.03 20.12
C LEU A 33 17.56 3.28 20.83
N ALA A 34 17.93 3.12 22.10
CA ALA A 34 18.62 4.12 22.93
C ALA A 34 19.70 3.42 23.78
N ASP A 35 20.39 4.17 24.63
CA ASP A 35 21.39 3.61 25.56
C ASP A 35 20.75 2.67 26.59
N ASP A 36 19.50 2.95 26.97
CA ASP A 36 18.71 2.26 27.99
C ASP A 36 17.58 1.38 27.41
N ILE A 37 17.41 1.34 26.09
CA ILE A 37 16.34 0.61 25.42
C ILE A 37 16.92 -0.32 24.36
N THR A 38 16.79 -1.62 24.60
CA THR A 38 17.23 -2.67 23.70
C THR A 38 16.07 -3.54 23.24
N CYS A 39 16.04 -3.86 21.96
CA CYS A 39 15.10 -4.78 21.35
C CYS A 39 15.81 -6.06 20.92
N VAL A 40 15.17 -7.20 21.14
CA VAL A 40 15.53 -8.47 20.50
C VAL A 40 14.40 -8.85 19.57
N THR A 41 14.72 -9.09 18.31
CA THR A 41 13.74 -9.60 17.34
C THR A 41 13.82 -11.11 17.24
N PHE A 42 12.70 -11.74 16.90
CA PHE A 42 12.58 -13.18 16.78
C PHE A 42 11.84 -13.54 15.49
N SER A 43 12.15 -14.71 14.94
CA SER A 43 11.37 -15.33 13.89
C SER A 43 10.96 -16.75 14.31
N ASP A 44 9.74 -17.12 13.93
CA ASP A 44 9.25 -18.48 14.04
C ASP A 44 9.76 -19.31 12.86
N ALA A 45 10.53 -20.36 13.15
CA ALA A 45 11.19 -21.18 12.13
C ALA A 45 10.22 -21.93 11.20
N LEU A 46 8.95 -22.09 11.61
CA LEU A 46 7.94 -22.85 10.85
C LEU A 46 6.94 -21.95 10.12
N SER A 47 6.68 -20.75 10.63
CA SER A 47 5.59 -19.89 10.14
C SER A 47 6.02 -18.50 9.65
N ASP A 48 7.31 -18.17 9.68
CA ASP A 48 7.87 -16.83 9.37
C ASP A 48 7.22 -15.68 10.19
N ARG A 49 6.54 -16.03 11.28
CA ARG A 49 6.01 -15.04 12.21
C ARG A 49 7.16 -14.31 12.87
N LYS A 50 7.02 -12.99 13.02
CA LYS A 50 8.03 -12.13 13.64
C LYS A 50 7.53 -11.59 14.96
N ALA A 51 8.44 -11.46 15.92
CA ALA A 51 8.15 -10.88 17.22
C ALA A 51 9.32 -9.99 17.66
N VAL A 52 9.05 -9.11 18.62
CA VAL A 52 10.05 -8.27 19.27
C VAL A 52 9.84 -8.31 20.77
N TRP A 53 10.92 -8.39 21.54
CA TRP A 53 10.92 -8.13 22.98
C TRP A 53 11.74 -6.89 23.28
N TYR A 54 11.22 -6.04 24.17
CA TYR A 54 11.87 -4.83 24.65
C TYR A 54 12.50 -5.11 26.02
N PHE A 55 13.68 -4.54 26.24
CA PHE A 55 14.48 -4.65 27.46
C PHE A 55 14.99 -3.28 27.90
N ASN A 56 15.08 -3.08 29.21
CA ASN A 56 15.69 -1.89 29.82
C ASN A 56 17.22 -2.03 29.97
N GLU A 57 17.87 -1.00 30.53
CA GLU A 57 19.31 -0.98 30.83
C GLU A 57 19.79 -2.18 31.67
N SER A 58 18.95 -2.67 32.58
CA SER A 58 19.20 -3.81 33.46
C SER A 58 18.99 -5.17 32.78
N ARG A 59 18.69 -5.17 31.47
CA ARG A 59 18.35 -6.36 30.67
C ARG A 59 17.11 -7.10 31.18
N GLU A 60 16.22 -6.40 31.85
CA GLU A 60 14.92 -6.94 32.26
C GLU A 60 13.93 -6.82 31.12
N TYR A 61 13.13 -7.86 30.90
CA TYR A 61 12.06 -7.87 29.92
C TYR A 61 10.99 -6.86 30.30
N CYS A 62 10.67 -6.00 29.32
CA CYS A 62 9.70 -4.94 29.46
C CYS A 62 8.40 -5.28 28.74
N GLY A 63 8.44 -5.97 27.60
CA GLY A 63 7.21 -6.31 26.88
C GLY A 63 7.46 -6.77 25.47
N SER A 64 6.41 -7.24 24.81
CA SER A 64 6.47 -7.76 23.44
C SER A 64 5.94 -6.79 22.38
N HIS A 65 5.42 -5.64 22.80
CA HIS A 65 4.91 -4.60 21.90
C HIS A 65 4.96 -3.25 22.60
N VAL A 66 5.25 -2.18 21.85
CA VAL A 66 5.48 -0.82 22.39
C VAL A 66 4.30 -0.30 23.22
N GLU A 67 3.07 -0.65 22.87
CA GLU A 67 1.86 -0.22 23.60
C GLU A 67 1.59 -0.98 24.91
N VAL A 68 2.29 -2.09 25.17
CA VAL A 68 2.07 -2.95 26.35
C VAL A 68 3.36 -3.20 27.13
N VAL A 69 4.37 -2.35 26.94
CA VAL A 69 5.59 -2.42 27.76
C VAL A 69 5.28 -2.09 29.21
N GLN A 70 5.95 -2.81 30.09
CA GLN A 70 6.02 -2.68 31.52
C GLN A 70 7.45 -2.29 31.86
N ARG A 71 7.67 -1.50 32.91
CA ARG A 71 9.02 -1.04 33.34
C ARG A 71 9.73 -0.07 32.39
N LEU A 72 9.21 0.11 31.17
CA LEU A 72 9.51 1.23 30.28
C LEU A 72 8.22 2.03 30.02
N GLN A 73 8.33 3.30 29.68
CA GLN A 73 7.19 4.04 29.14
C GLN A 73 7.19 3.97 27.61
N PRO A 74 6.02 3.78 26.97
CA PRO A 74 5.92 3.88 25.50
C PRO A 74 6.46 5.20 24.94
N SER A 75 6.33 6.30 25.71
CA SER A 75 6.89 7.61 25.33
C SER A 75 8.40 7.61 25.20
N ASP A 76 9.11 6.85 26.05
CA ASP A 76 10.57 6.84 26.06
C ASP A 76 11.09 6.10 24.83
N ILE A 77 10.49 4.93 24.54
CA ILE A 77 10.74 4.17 23.30
C ILE A 77 10.47 5.05 22.08
N LEU A 78 9.32 5.71 22.03
CA LEU A 78 8.97 6.52 20.86
C LEU A 78 9.84 7.76 20.74
N SER A 79 10.24 8.40 21.84
CA SER A 79 11.14 9.55 21.81
C SER A 79 12.49 9.21 21.17
N SER A 80 12.98 7.97 21.34
CA SER A 80 14.24 7.52 20.73
C SER A 80 14.17 7.40 19.20
N VAL A 81 12.99 7.11 18.65
CA VAL A 81 12.79 6.90 17.21
C VAL A 81 12.05 8.06 16.52
N SER A 82 11.42 8.95 17.29
CA SER A 82 10.71 10.13 16.80
C SER A 82 11.53 10.99 15.84
N PRO A 83 12.82 11.28 16.08
CA PRO A 83 13.62 12.07 15.13
C PRO A 83 13.67 11.47 13.72
N TRP A 84 13.66 10.14 13.61
CA TRP A 84 13.65 9.43 12.34
C TRP A 84 12.31 9.57 11.62
N PHE A 85 11.20 9.29 12.33
CA PHE A 85 9.87 9.37 11.73
C PHE A 85 9.45 10.81 11.42
N ASP A 86 9.82 11.76 12.27
CA ASP A 86 9.64 13.19 12.00
C ASP A 86 10.37 13.62 10.72
N ALA A 87 11.61 13.17 10.54
CA ALA A 87 12.40 13.47 9.34
C ALA A 87 11.82 12.78 8.11
N LEU A 88 11.39 11.52 8.20
CA LEU A 88 10.73 10.81 7.11
C LEU A 88 9.40 11.46 6.73
N PHE A 89 8.58 11.86 7.71
CA PHE A 89 7.32 12.51 7.47
C PHE A 89 7.51 13.87 6.77
N ARG A 90 8.49 14.66 7.20
CA ARG A 90 8.80 15.96 6.57
C ARG A 90 9.45 15.83 5.21
N ASN A 91 10.34 14.85 5.03
CA ASN A 91 11.21 14.79 3.85
C ASN A 91 10.82 13.67 2.89
N ALA A 92 10.65 12.43 3.36
CA ALA A 92 10.40 11.28 2.48
C ALA A 92 8.99 11.28 1.86
N LEU A 93 7.99 11.82 2.58
CA LEU A 93 6.64 12.04 2.06
C LEU A 93 6.50 13.34 1.26
N SER A 94 7.55 14.17 1.20
CA SER A 94 7.56 15.40 0.39
C SER A 94 7.68 15.09 -1.10
N ALA A 95 7.59 16.13 -1.93
CA ALA A 95 7.83 16.06 -3.37
C ALA A 95 9.19 15.47 -3.75
N THR A 96 10.24 15.95 -3.08
CA THR A 96 11.65 15.62 -3.31
C THR A 96 12.23 14.98 -2.05
N PRO A 97 12.11 13.64 -1.92
CA PRO A 97 12.64 12.90 -0.79
C PRO A 97 14.14 13.11 -0.62
N SER A 98 14.58 13.24 0.63
CA SER A 98 15.99 13.25 0.98
C SER A 98 16.34 12.03 1.81
N ALA A 99 17.60 11.58 1.69
CA ALA A 99 18.08 10.44 2.45
C ALA A 99 18.01 10.71 3.95
N LEU A 100 17.59 9.70 4.71
CA LEU A 100 17.53 9.77 6.17
C LEU A 100 18.93 9.53 6.75
N GLY A 101 19.54 10.58 7.30
CA GLY A 101 20.83 10.47 7.98
C GLY A 101 20.70 9.90 9.40
N GLY A 102 21.64 9.04 9.80
CA GLY A 102 21.80 8.61 11.19
C GLY A 102 20.75 7.64 11.73
N ALA A 103 19.80 7.21 10.91
CA ALA A 103 18.87 6.15 11.29
C ALA A 103 19.56 4.80 11.28
N ARG A 104 19.22 3.97 12.27
CA ARG A 104 19.68 2.58 12.31
C ARG A 104 18.79 1.73 11.41
N PRO A 105 19.35 0.76 10.68
CA PRO A 105 18.53 -0.19 9.94
C PRO A 105 17.67 -0.98 10.94
N LEU A 106 16.37 -1.00 10.69
CA LEU A 106 15.42 -1.79 11.47
C LEU A 106 14.75 -2.81 10.55
N PRO A 107 14.49 -4.04 11.03
CA PRO A 107 13.63 -4.97 10.31
C PRO A 107 12.28 -4.32 10.01
N LEU A 108 11.77 -4.53 8.80
CA LEU A 108 10.55 -3.87 8.31
C LEU A 108 9.38 -4.00 9.30
N PHE A 109 9.15 -5.18 9.87
CA PHE A 109 8.05 -5.38 10.82
C PHE A 109 8.18 -4.50 12.08
N LEU A 110 9.40 -4.30 12.60
CA LEU A 110 9.68 -3.46 13.75
C LEU A 110 9.56 -1.98 13.37
N ALA A 111 10.10 -1.59 12.22
CA ALA A 111 9.97 -0.26 11.66
C ALA A 111 8.50 0.14 11.50
N THR A 112 7.66 -0.76 10.95
CA THR A 112 6.23 -0.55 10.78
C THR A 112 5.48 -0.48 12.11
N GLN A 113 5.80 -1.32 13.10
CA GLN A 113 5.18 -1.24 14.43
C GLN A 113 5.51 0.09 15.14
N LEU A 114 6.77 0.52 15.09
CA LEU A 114 7.21 1.79 15.67
C LEU A 114 6.59 2.97 14.92
N ALA A 115 6.54 2.91 13.58
CA ALA A 115 5.87 3.91 12.75
C ALA A 115 4.39 4.01 13.09
N ALA A 116 3.69 2.87 13.28
CA ALA A 116 2.29 2.86 13.67
C ALA A 116 2.05 3.54 15.02
N ALA A 117 2.85 3.17 16.03
CA ALA A 117 2.76 3.78 17.36
C ALA A 117 3.09 5.28 17.35
N TRP A 118 4.05 5.71 16.52
CA TRP A 118 4.36 7.12 16.31
C TRP A 118 3.22 7.85 15.59
N SER A 119 2.71 7.32 14.48
CA SER A 119 1.65 7.94 13.67
C SER A 119 0.36 8.16 14.45
N VAL A 120 -0.05 7.20 15.29
CA VAL A 120 -1.25 7.35 16.14
C VAL A 120 -1.15 8.57 17.06
N ARG A 121 0.07 8.92 17.49
CA ARG A 121 0.32 10.06 18.39
C ARG A 121 0.54 11.37 17.62
N MET A 122 1.23 11.31 16.48
CA MET A 122 1.70 12.51 15.76
C MET A 122 0.81 12.91 14.58
N MET A 123 -0.01 11.99 14.04
CA MET A 123 -0.91 12.22 12.91
C MET A 123 -2.38 12.18 13.36
N ALA A 124 -2.68 12.74 14.52
CA ALA A 124 -4.02 12.73 15.10
C ALA A 124 -5.06 13.50 14.27
N ASP A 125 -4.61 14.40 13.40
CA ASP A 125 -5.43 15.20 12.49
C ASP A 125 -5.60 14.57 11.09
N LEU A 126 -5.04 13.38 10.85
CA LEU A 126 -5.21 12.64 9.60
C LEU A 126 -6.69 12.38 9.33
N ARG A 127 -7.20 12.91 8.23
CA ARG A 127 -8.61 12.73 7.84
C ARG A 127 -8.77 11.43 7.04
N GLN A 128 -9.56 10.49 7.57
CA GLN A 128 -9.99 9.31 6.82
C GLN A 128 -11.39 9.54 6.24
N VAL A 129 -11.53 9.31 4.95
CA VAL A 129 -12.79 9.50 4.21
C VAL A 129 -13.16 8.20 3.50
N GLN A 130 -14.37 7.70 3.72
CA GLN A 130 -14.88 6.55 2.98
C GLN A 130 -15.35 6.97 1.59
N THR A 131 -15.00 6.20 0.56
CA THR A 131 -15.38 6.49 -0.84
C THR A 131 -16.89 6.57 -1.01
N ALA A 132 -17.62 5.71 -0.28
CA ALA A 132 -19.08 5.66 -0.28
C ALA A 132 -19.73 6.97 0.21
N LEU A 133 -19.05 7.75 1.06
CA LEU A 133 -19.57 8.96 1.69
C LEU A 133 -19.23 10.25 0.94
N ILE A 134 -18.50 10.15 -0.18
CA ILE A 134 -18.06 11.31 -0.94
C ILE A 134 -19.16 11.74 -1.92
N GLU A 135 -19.71 12.94 -1.82
CA GLU A 135 -20.61 13.45 -2.86
C GLU A 135 -19.81 13.88 -4.10
N GLN A 136 -20.34 13.66 -5.31
CA GLN A 136 -19.57 13.80 -6.58
C GLN A 136 -18.94 15.18 -6.80
N ASP A 137 -19.55 16.24 -6.27
CA ASP A 137 -19.11 17.62 -6.46
C ASP A 137 -18.49 18.25 -5.21
N ARG A 138 -18.16 17.44 -4.20
CA ARG A 138 -17.62 17.94 -2.94
C ARG A 138 -16.10 18.00 -2.98
N GLU A 139 -15.56 19.08 -2.42
CA GLU A 139 -14.15 19.19 -2.11
C GLU A 139 -13.81 18.28 -0.92
N ILE A 140 -12.83 17.39 -1.08
CA ILE A 140 -12.40 16.46 -0.03
C ILE A 140 -11.40 17.17 0.90
N ALA A 141 -10.41 17.83 0.29
CA ALA A 141 -9.32 18.55 0.95
C ALA A 141 -8.75 19.62 0.00
N ARG A 142 -7.75 20.38 0.48
CA ARG A 142 -6.94 21.29 -0.34
C ARG A 142 -5.47 20.96 -0.18
N VAL A 143 -4.72 21.15 -1.25
CA VAL A 143 -3.26 21.25 -1.23
C VAL A 143 -2.90 22.65 -1.68
N ASP A 144 -2.30 23.42 -0.79
CA ASP A 144 -2.15 24.86 -0.93
C ASP A 144 -3.51 25.50 -1.27
N ASP A 145 -3.71 26.01 -2.48
CA ASP A 145 -4.98 26.59 -2.94
C ASP A 145 -5.74 25.73 -3.97
N LYS A 146 -5.22 24.55 -4.34
CA LYS A 146 -5.90 23.67 -5.30
C LYS A 146 -6.83 22.69 -4.59
N PRO A 147 -8.12 22.62 -4.97
CA PRO A 147 -9.05 21.69 -4.38
C PRO A 147 -8.76 20.27 -4.84
N LEU A 148 -8.76 19.33 -3.90
CA LEU A 148 -8.82 17.90 -4.18
C LEU A 148 -10.30 17.51 -4.33
N SER A 149 -10.76 17.37 -5.56
CA SER A 149 -12.18 17.09 -5.83
C SER A 149 -12.52 15.61 -5.64
N ALA A 150 -13.74 15.36 -5.20
CA ALA A 150 -14.35 14.03 -5.17
C ALA A 150 -14.27 13.28 -6.50
N ARG A 151 -14.53 13.99 -7.59
CA ARG A 151 -14.51 13.44 -8.94
C ARG A 151 -13.11 12.95 -9.33
N ASP A 152 -12.09 13.74 -9.04
CA ASP A 152 -10.71 13.42 -9.42
C ASP A 152 -10.15 12.27 -8.59
N VAL A 153 -10.43 12.24 -7.28
CA VAL A 153 -10.09 11.10 -6.43
C VAL A 153 -10.81 9.83 -6.92
N ARG A 154 -12.12 9.90 -7.20
CA ARG A 154 -12.85 8.74 -7.74
C ARG A 154 -12.27 8.21 -9.05
N ARG A 155 -11.79 9.10 -9.92
CA ARG A 155 -11.09 8.70 -11.14
C ARG A 155 -9.82 7.90 -10.81
N LEU A 156 -9.04 8.33 -9.81
CA LEU A 156 -7.87 7.57 -9.33
C LEU A 156 -8.26 6.23 -8.71
N LEU A 157 -9.35 6.17 -7.94
CA LEU A 157 -9.87 4.92 -7.36
C LEU A 157 -10.42 3.96 -8.43
N GLY A 158 -10.63 4.45 -9.65
CA GLY A 158 -10.91 3.65 -10.84
C GLY A 158 -9.67 3.07 -11.53
N ALA A 159 -8.45 3.39 -11.07
CA ALA A 159 -7.22 2.86 -11.64
C ALA A 159 -7.16 1.34 -11.52
N ARG A 160 -6.47 0.70 -12.47
CA ARG A 160 -6.25 -0.75 -12.53
C ARG A 160 -4.78 -1.02 -12.72
N ILE A 161 -4.31 -2.09 -12.11
CA ILE A 161 -2.93 -2.55 -12.28
C ILE A 161 -2.84 -3.34 -13.59
N GLY A 162 -1.90 -2.93 -14.44
CA GLY A 162 -1.53 -3.64 -15.65
C GLY A 162 -0.11 -4.23 -15.54
N PRO A 163 0.38 -4.88 -16.61
CA PRO A 163 1.73 -5.43 -16.64
C PRO A 163 2.84 -4.36 -16.76
N GLU A 164 2.48 -3.14 -17.19
CA GLU A 164 3.41 -2.01 -17.34
C GLU A 164 3.42 -1.11 -16.11
N THR A 165 4.35 -0.14 -16.06
CA THR A 165 4.37 0.86 -14.99
C THR A 165 3.05 1.61 -14.94
N LEU A 166 2.45 1.69 -13.74
CA LEU A 166 1.17 2.37 -13.55
C LEU A 166 1.27 3.86 -13.90
N VAL A 167 0.38 4.32 -14.77
CA VAL A 167 0.20 5.73 -15.14
C VAL A 167 -1.22 6.15 -14.76
N VAL A 168 -1.34 7.29 -14.06
CA VAL A 168 -2.63 7.85 -13.64
C VAL A 168 -2.70 9.33 -14.00
N LEU A 169 -3.91 9.90 -14.01
CA LEU A 169 -4.07 11.34 -14.14
C LEU A 169 -4.01 11.98 -12.77
N SER A 170 -3.12 12.96 -12.58
CA SER A 170 -3.04 13.74 -11.35
C SER A 170 -4.42 14.20 -10.91
N PRO A 171 -4.76 14.11 -9.60
CA PRO A 171 -6.01 14.60 -9.10
C PRO A 171 -6.06 16.13 -8.97
N PHE A 172 -4.96 16.82 -9.28
CA PHE A 172 -4.83 18.27 -9.16
C PHE A 172 -4.66 18.96 -10.51
N SER A 173 -3.64 18.56 -11.27
CA SER A 173 -3.32 19.14 -12.58
C SER A 173 -4.02 18.42 -13.74
N GLY A 174 -4.52 17.21 -13.52
CA GLY A 174 -5.01 16.34 -14.59
C GLY A 174 -3.91 15.80 -15.52
N ALA A 175 -2.63 16.11 -15.27
CA ALA A 175 -1.51 15.63 -16.07
C ALA A 175 -1.30 14.11 -15.89
N PRO A 176 -0.87 13.39 -16.94
CA PRO A 176 -0.46 11.99 -16.80
C PRO A 176 0.81 11.88 -15.94
N LEU A 177 0.75 11.04 -14.91
CA LEU A 177 1.84 10.78 -13.97
C LEU A 177 2.19 9.30 -13.97
N ARG A 178 3.47 9.00 -14.19
CA ARG A 178 4.04 7.66 -14.02
C ARG A 178 4.37 7.43 -12.55
N SER A 179 4.13 6.22 -12.05
CA SER A 179 4.56 5.84 -10.70
C SER A 179 6.09 5.91 -10.60
N GLN A 180 6.59 6.62 -9.59
CA GLN A 180 8.04 6.79 -9.38
C GLN A 180 8.67 5.60 -8.69
N ILE A 181 7.95 5.01 -7.74
CA ILE A 181 8.37 3.83 -7.01
C ILE A 181 7.14 2.99 -6.64
N SER A 182 7.33 1.68 -6.59
CA SER A 182 6.32 0.71 -6.21
C SER A 182 6.93 -0.31 -5.27
N PHE A 183 6.23 -0.63 -4.19
CA PHE A 183 6.74 -1.57 -3.18
C PHE A 183 5.59 -2.30 -2.49
N VAL A 184 5.92 -3.47 -1.93
CA VAL A 184 4.98 -4.28 -1.16
C VAL A 184 5.34 -4.21 0.32
N VAL A 185 4.35 -3.91 1.16
CA VAL A 185 4.46 -3.95 2.61
C VAL A 185 3.13 -4.43 3.20
N ASP A 186 3.20 -5.42 4.10
CA ASP A 186 2.01 -6.01 4.75
C ASP A 186 0.89 -6.39 3.77
N HIS A 187 1.27 -7.08 2.69
CA HIS A 187 0.36 -7.50 1.59
C HIS A 187 -0.32 -6.36 0.82
N GLN A 188 0.16 -5.12 0.97
CA GLN A 188 -0.28 -3.98 0.19
C GLN A 188 0.79 -3.58 -0.83
N LEU A 189 0.41 -3.55 -2.10
CA LEU A 189 1.18 -2.98 -3.20
C LEU A 189 0.91 -1.48 -3.27
N ILE A 190 1.93 -0.69 -2.95
CA ILE A 190 1.84 0.77 -2.83
C ILE A 190 2.65 1.41 -3.96
N HIS A 191 2.00 2.34 -4.67
CA HIS A 191 2.59 3.15 -5.72
C HIS A 191 2.65 4.61 -5.30
N ARG A 192 3.81 5.26 -5.47
CA ARG A 192 3.98 6.71 -5.30
C ARG A 192 3.89 7.45 -6.64
N PHE A 193 3.28 8.62 -6.62
CA PHE A 193 3.21 9.57 -7.72
C PHE A 193 3.61 10.96 -7.25
N TYR A 194 4.11 11.79 -8.16
CA TYR A 194 4.49 13.18 -7.92
C TYR A 194 3.84 14.09 -8.93
N ASP A 195 3.13 15.11 -8.45
CA ASP A 195 2.64 16.22 -9.26
C ASP A 195 3.64 17.39 -9.20
N PRO A 196 4.35 17.70 -10.30
CA PRO A 196 5.32 18.78 -10.35
C PRO A 196 4.70 20.18 -10.31
N GLU A 197 3.42 20.34 -10.65
CA GLU A 197 2.76 21.65 -10.66
C GLU A 197 2.44 22.12 -9.23
N LEU A 198 2.09 21.19 -8.34
CA LEU A 198 1.79 21.46 -6.93
C LEU A 198 2.91 21.11 -5.96
N ASP A 199 4.02 20.61 -6.49
CA ASP A 199 5.13 20.09 -5.72
C ASP A 199 4.64 19.16 -4.59
N CYS A 200 3.90 18.11 -4.96
CA CYS A 200 3.27 17.22 -3.98
C CYS A 200 3.28 15.76 -4.42
N ALA A 201 3.39 14.86 -3.45
CA ALA A 201 3.28 13.43 -3.68
C ALA A 201 1.92 12.89 -3.22
N PHE A 202 1.50 11.79 -3.83
CA PHE A 202 0.37 10.98 -3.37
C PHE A 202 0.61 9.51 -3.66
N TYR A 203 -0.17 8.66 -3.01
CA TYR A 203 -0.01 7.21 -3.01
C TYR A 203 -1.32 6.52 -3.36
N LEU A 204 -1.22 5.42 -4.11
CA LEU A 204 -2.29 4.47 -4.32
C LEU A 204 -1.86 3.09 -3.82
N ALA A 205 -2.70 2.43 -3.04
CA ALA A 205 -2.39 1.15 -2.41
C ALA A 205 -3.47 0.09 -2.71
N TRP A 206 -3.06 -1.09 -3.17
CA TRP A 206 -3.92 -2.25 -3.40
C TRP A 206 -3.54 -3.40 -2.48
N TRP A 207 -4.50 -4.21 -2.08
CA TRP A 207 -4.20 -5.52 -1.52
C TRP A 207 -3.71 -6.47 -2.62
N GLU A 208 -2.56 -7.12 -2.45
CA GLU A 208 -1.94 -7.98 -3.49
C GLU A 208 -2.87 -9.09 -3.99
N ARG A 209 -3.76 -9.58 -3.12
CA ARG A 209 -4.72 -10.64 -3.44
C ARG A 209 -6.03 -10.12 -4.04
N GLN A 210 -6.19 -8.80 -4.17
CA GLN A 210 -7.42 -8.12 -4.60
C GLN A 210 -7.09 -6.93 -5.51
N LEU A 211 -6.25 -7.13 -6.52
CA LEU A 211 -5.86 -6.06 -7.46
C LEU A 211 -7.03 -5.51 -8.29
N ASP A 212 -8.14 -6.24 -8.37
CA ASP A 212 -9.38 -5.81 -9.03
C ASP A 212 -10.21 -4.83 -8.18
N ALA A 213 -9.95 -4.76 -6.86
CA ALA A 213 -10.62 -3.85 -5.97
C ALA A 213 -10.09 -2.40 -6.16
N PRO A 214 -10.89 -1.37 -5.83
CA PRO A 214 -10.41 0.00 -5.80
C PRO A 214 -9.21 0.15 -4.84
N PRO A 215 -8.16 0.93 -5.20
CA PRO A 215 -7.08 1.22 -4.28
C PRO A 215 -7.54 2.10 -3.11
N SER A 216 -6.73 2.15 -2.06
CA SER A 216 -6.74 3.25 -1.10
C SER A 216 -5.90 4.42 -1.63
N PHE A 217 -6.39 5.65 -1.48
CA PHE A 217 -5.65 6.87 -1.82
C PHE A 217 -5.10 7.53 -0.55
N TYR A 218 -3.85 7.99 -0.57
CA TYR A 218 -3.26 8.79 0.49
C TYR A 218 -2.52 10.00 -0.08
N CYS A 219 -2.82 11.19 0.44
CA CYS A 219 -2.08 12.42 0.13
C CYS A 219 -1.51 13.02 1.43
N PRO A 220 -0.18 12.92 1.65
CA PRO A 220 0.47 13.47 2.83
C PRO A 220 0.26 14.98 2.99
N LYS A 221 0.43 15.76 1.92
CA LYS A 221 0.35 17.23 1.98
C LYS A 221 -1.06 17.73 2.31
N ALA A 222 -2.10 16.98 1.93
CA ALA A 222 -3.50 17.26 2.30
C ALA A 222 -3.92 16.59 3.63
N ASN A 223 -3.03 15.79 4.23
CA ASN A 223 -3.28 14.95 5.40
C ASN A 223 -4.60 14.15 5.31
N VAL A 224 -4.81 13.47 4.17
CA VAL A 224 -6.06 12.74 3.89
C VAL A 224 -5.80 11.34 3.34
N VAL A 225 -6.56 10.37 3.86
CA VAL A 225 -6.71 9.02 3.30
C VAL A 225 -8.15 8.85 2.81
N VAL A 226 -8.30 8.34 1.59
CA VAL A 226 -9.60 7.99 1.02
C VAL A 226 -9.62 6.50 0.74
N SER A 227 -10.48 5.76 1.45
CA SER A 227 -10.61 4.32 1.32
C SER A 227 -11.84 3.79 2.07
N ASP A 228 -12.41 2.70 1.58
CA ASP A 228 -13.45 1.94 2.29
C ASP A 228 -12.85 0.81 3.16
N GLU A 229 -11.53 0.61 3.11
CA GLU A 229 -10.82 -0.39 3.91
C GLU A 229 -10.76 0.00 5.39
N THR A 230 -10.99 -0.98 6.28
CA THR A 230 -11.07 -0.74 7.73
C THR A 230 -9.76 -0.21 8.32
N LEU A 231 -8.62 -0.68 7.79
CA LEU A 231 -7.29 -0.32 8.28
C LEU A 231 -6.59 0.73 7.40
N ALA A 232 -7.31 1.46 6.55
CA ALA A 232 -6.70 2.44 5.65
C ALA A 232 -5.93 3.55 6.38
N GLY A 233 -6.33 3.89 7.61
CA GLY A 233 -5.60 4.84 8.46
C GLY A 233 -4.16 4.40 8.80
N MET A 234 -3.82 3.11 8.59
CA MET A 234 -2.45 2.59 8.80
C MET A 234 -1.53 2.85 7.61
N LEU A 235 -2.06 3.25 6.44
CA LEU A 235 -1.28 3.41 5.22
C LEU A 235 -0.07 4.35 5.39
N PRO A 236 -0.16 5.52 6.07
CA PRO A 236 1.01 6.36 6.34
C PRO A 236 2.09 5.61 7.13
N SER A 237 1.71 4.83 8.14
CA SER A 237 2.62 4.05 8.98
C SER A 237 3.33 2.94 8.20
N LEU A 238 2.63 2.28 7.27
CA LEU A 238 3.24 1.28 6.38
C LEU A 238 4.31 1.91 5.48
N ILE A 239 4.00 3.08 4.90
CA ILE A 239 4.91 3.83 4.03
C ILE A 239 6.14 4.31 4.82
N LEU A 240 5.93 4.90 6.00
CA LEU A 240 7.01 5.39 6.87
C LEU A 240 7.91 4.24 7.34
N GLY A 241 7.33 3.11 7.75
CA GLY A 241 8.09 1.91 8.11
C GLY A 241 8.92 1.37 6.95
N TRP A 242 8.37 1.38 5.74
CA TRP A 242 9.09 0.98 4.53
C TRP A 242 10.24 1.92 4.21
N TYR A 243 10.04 3.24 4.26
CA TYR A 243 11.11 4.22 4.02
C TYR A 243 12.24 4.14 5.06
N LEU A 244 11.91 3.85 6.32
CA LEU A 244 12.94 3.62 7.34
C LEU A 244 13.77 2.36 7.05
N GLY A 245 13.12 1.30 6.56
CA GLY A 245 13.77 0.05 6.16
C GLY A 245 14.49 0.12 4.80
N MET A 246 14.28 1.18 4.02
CA MET A 246 14.84 1.34 2.67
C MET A 246 15.54 2.71 2.52
N PRO A 247 16.77 2.89 3.00
CA PRO A 247 17.48 4.17 2.92
C PRO A 247 17.68 4.69 1.50
N GLU A 248 17.74 3.79 0.51
CA GLU A 248 17.95 4.10 -0.92
C GLU A 248 16.70 4.69 -1.61
N HIS A 249 15.54 4.74 -0.94
CA HIS A 249 14.28 5.20 -1.54
C HIS A 249 14.37 6.59 -2.18
N ALA A 250 15.13 7.52 -1.58
CA ALA A 250 15.29 8.86 -2.10
C ALA A 250 16.01 8.87 -3.46
N GLU A 251 17.05 8.05 -3.61
CA GLU A 251 17.77 7.90 -4.88
C GLU A 251 16.90 7.21 -5.92
N MET A 252 16.19 6.14 -5.54
CA MET A 252 15.24 5.44 -6.43
C MET A 252 14.18 6.40 -6.98
N ILE A 253 13.64 7.27 -6.13
CA ILE A 253 12.62 8.26 -6.52
C ILE A 253 13.22 9.36 -7.40
N ALA A 254 14.44 9.83 -7.10
CA ALA A 254 15.12 10.85 -7.89
C ALA A 254 15.50 10.35 -9.30
N GLN A 255 15.82 9.06 -9.43
CA GLN A 255 16.14 8.42 -10.72
C GLN A 255 14.89 8.01 -11.52
N ALA A 256 13.70 8.09 -10.92
CA ALA A 256 12.46 7.69 -11.59
C ALA A 256 12.17 8.58 -12.80
N GLN A 257 11.97 7.96 -13.96
CA GLN A 257 11.68 8.67 -15.19
C GLN A 257 10.29 9.33 -15.13
N ALA A 258 10.24 10.64 -15.36
CA ALA A 258 8.98 11.36 -15.54
C ALA A 258 8.22 10.82 -16.76
N PHE A 259 6.89 10.93 -16.73
CA PHE A 259 6.08 10.60 -17.90
C PHE A 259 6.30 11.63 -19.01
N GLU A 260 6.54 11.17 -20.23
CA GLU A 260 6.77 12.01 -21.39
C GLU A 260 5.75 11.77 -22.50
N ALA A 261 5.57 12.76 -23.39
CA ALA A 261 4.63 12.63 -24.50
C ALA A 261 4.92 11.43 -25.44
N ARG A 262 6.19 11.00 -25.52
CA ARG A 262 6.59 9.80 -26.27
C ARG A 262 6.05 8.49 -25.68
N ASP A 263 5.76 8.49 -24.38
CA ASP A 263 5.22 7.34 -23.66
C ASP A 263 3.74 7.09 -23.99
N TYR A 264 3.05 8.06 -24.60
CA TYR A 264 1.74 7.83 -25.23
C TYR A 264 1.79 6.87 -26.44
N GLY A 265 2.99 6.43 -26.88
CA GLY A 265 3.13 5.61 -28.08
C GLY A 265 2.92 6.39 -29.38
N LEU A 266 2.76 7.72 -29.32
CA LEU A 266 2.59 8.61 -30.49
C LEU A 266 3.77 8.54 -31.47
N GLY A 267 4.98 8.21 -30.97
CA GLY A 267 6.16 7.96 -31.81
C GLY A 267 6.02 6.72 -32.72
N LYS A 268 5.34 5.67 -32.24
CA LYS A 268 5.06 4.45 -33.03
C LYS A 268 3.87 4.64 -33.98
N ALA A 269 2.93 5.52 -33.63
CA ALA A 269 1.83 5.89 -34.53
C ALA A 269 2.30 6.75 -35.72
N SER A 270 3.29 7.63 -35.51
CA SER A 270 3.89 8.42 -36.61
C SER A 270 4.74 7.58 -37.56
N SER A 271 5.39 6.51 -37.09
CA SER A 271 6.09 5.56 -37.98
C SER A 271 5.11 4.76 -38.85
N LEU A 272 3.93 4.40 -38.34
CA LEU A 272 2.87 3.75 -39.12
C LEU A 272 2.31 4.65 -40.24
N MET A 273 2.33 5.97 -40.08
CA MET A 273 1.95 6.91 -41.15
C MET A 273 3.09 7.25 -42.12
N SER A 274 4.35 7.03 -41.71
CA SER A 274 5.52 7.24 -42.57
C SER A 274 5.77 6.05 -43.52
N GLU A 275 5.29 4.85 -43.17
CA GLU A 275 5.38 3.65 -44.03
C GLU A 275 4.44 3.67 -45.25
N VAL A 276 3.55 4.66 -45.39
CA VAL A 276 2.64 4.78 -46.54
C VAL A 276 3.35 5.22 -47.84
N ASN A 277 4.62 5.67 -47.78
CA ASN A 277 5.37 6.15 -48.95
C ASN A 277 6.72 5.45 -49.21
N ALA A 278 6.97 4.27 -48.62
CA ALA A 278 8.14 3.47 -48.99
C ALA A 278 7.82 2.53 -50.17
N PRO A 279 8.60 2.52 -51.27
CA PRO A 279 8.44 1.54 -52.34
C PRO A 279 8.72 0.14 -51.78
N SER A 280 7.87 -0.81 -52.16
CA SER A 280 7.83 -2.20 -51.70
C SER A 280 9.22 -2.85 -51.62
N ALA A 281 9.77 -2.94 -50.41
CA ALA A 281 10.81 -3.89 -50.09
C ALA A 281 10.16 -5.26 -49.81
N PRO A 282 10.72 -6.37 -50.31
CA PRO A 282 10.15 -7.70 -50.08
C PRO A 282 10.22 -8.04 -48.59
N LEU A 283 9.08 -8.51 -48.06
CA LEU A 283 8.94 -9.00 -46.69
C LEU A 283 10.05 -10.01 -46.35
N PRO A 284 10.64 -9.95 -45.15
CA PRO A 284 11.51 -11.02 -44.68
C PRO A 284 10.69 -12.32 -44.56
N ALA A 285 11.33 -13.44 -44.89
CA ALA A 285 10.70 -14.76 -44.86
C ALA A 285 10.09 -15.06 -43.49
N VAL A 286 8.89 -15.64 -43.53
CA VAL A 286 8.15 -16.18 -42.39
C VAL A 286 9.09 -17.12 -41.60
N PRO A 287 9.32 -16.89 -40.29
CA PRO A 287 9.96 -17.91 -39.48
C PRO A 287 9.01 -19.11 -39.37
N ASP A 288 9.56 -20.30 -39.54
CA ASP A 288 8.86 -21.58 -39.56
C ASP A 288 7.74 -21.67 -38.52
N ALA A 289 6.57 -22.08 -39.01
CA ALA A 289 5.42 -22.46 -38.21
C ALA A 289 5.73 -23.73 -37.39
N ALA A 290 6.40 -23.56 -36.26
CA ALA A 290 6.59 -24.61 -35.26
C ALA A 290 6.80 -24.00 -33.87
N SER A 291 5.81 -23.24 -33.37
CA SER A 291 5.65 -22.93 -31.92
C SER A 291 4.41 -22.09 -31.59
N ALA A 292 3.52 -21.82 -32.56
CA ALA A 292 2.31 -21.02 -32.34
C ALA A 292 1.03 -21.85 -32.16
N ASP A 293 1.14 -23.09 -31.67
CA ASP A 293 0.00 -23.85 -31.15
C ASP A 293 0.17 -24.04 -29.64
N MET A 294 -0.15 -22.98 -28.89
CA MET A 294 -0.59 -23.10 -27.51
C MET A 294 -1.83 -22.25 -27.33
N ILE A 295 -2.90 -22.70 -27.96
CA ILE A 295 -4.25 -22.37 -27.51
C ILE A 295 -4.33 -22.89 -26.07
N SER A 296 -4.54 -21.97 -25.12
CA SER A 296 -4.76 -22.30 -23.71
C SER A 296 -5.82 -23.41 -23.58
N GLU A 297 -5.50 -24.49 -22.86
CA GLU A 297 -6.41 -25.61 -22.58
C GLU A 297 -7.75 -25.14 -21.95
N SER A 298 -7.75 -23.95 -21.34
CA SER A 298 -8.94 -23.30 -20.77
C SER A 298 -9.94 -22.83 -21.84
N TRP A 299 -9.49 -22.50 -23.05
CA TRP A 299 -10.36 -22.09 -24.16
C TRP A 299 -10.98 -23.30 -24.90
N ALA A 300 -10.27 -24.43 -24.97
CA ALA A 300 -10.79 -25.67 -25.56
C ALA A 300 -11.92 -26.29 -24.71
N PHE A 301 -11.86 -26.15 -23.39
CA PHE A 301 -12.88 -26.65 -22.45
C PHE A 301 -14.24 -25.94 -22.59
N LEU A 302 -14.24 -24.62 -22.85
CA LEU A 302 -15.47 -23.83 -22.99
C LEU A 302 -16.25 -24.14 -24.29
N HIS A 303 -15.56 -24.57 -25.34
CA HIS A 303 -16.19 -24.94 -26.62
C HIS A 303 -16.74 -26.38 -26.64
N GLN A 304 -16.22 -27.29 -25.79
CA GLN A 304 -16.72 -28.66 -25.69
C GLN A 304 -17.96 -28.81 -24.79
N HIS A 305 -18.26 -27.81 -23.95
CA HIS A 305 -19.36 -27.87 -22.97
C HIS A 305 -20.38 -26.73 -23.08
N GLN A 306 -20.74 -26.30 -24.30
CA GLN A 306 -22.02 -25.61 -24.50
C GLN A 306 -23.16 -26.63 -24.50
N PRO A 307 -24.11 -26.61 -23.53
CA PRO A 307 -25.31 -27.42 -23.63
C PRO A 307 -26.19 -26.86 -24.75
N ALA A 308 -26.52 -27.73 -25.70
CA ALA A 308 -27.43 -27.44 -26.80
C ALA A 308 -28.78 -26.92 -26.28
N GLY A 309 -29.24 -25.81 -26.85
CA GLY A 309 -30.56 -25.27 -26.57
C GLY A 309 -31.68 -26.27 -26.87
N HIS A 310 -32.62 -26.38 -25.95
CA HIS A 310 -33.99 -26.78 -26.25
C HIS A 310 -34.91 -25.62 -25.89
N ILE A 311 -35.48 -25.01 -26.92
CA ILE A 311 -36.67 -24.18 -26.83
C ILE A 311 -37.86 -25.14 -26.86
N PRO A 312 -38.86 -24.95 -25.97
CA PRO A 312 -40.23 -25.07 -26.42
C PRO A 312 -41.01 -23.78 -26.16
N ALA A 313 -41.90 -23.51 -27.13
CA ALA A 313 -42.77 -22.36 -27.19
C ALA A 313 -44.03 -22.49 -26.29
N ASP A 314 -44.57 -21.32 -25.97
CA ASP A 314 -45.93 -20.96 -25.54
C ASP A 314 -46.50 -21.48 -24.21
N ALA A 315 -46.71 -20.52 -23.28
CA ALA A 315 -48.04 -20.24 -22.77
C ALA A 315 -48.13 -18.81 -22.18
N SER A 316 -49.12 -18.08 -22.65
CA SER A 316 -49.56 -16.75 -22.20
C SER A 316 -49.92 -16.68 -20.72
N LYS A 317 -49.61 -15.54 -20.08
CA LYS A 317 -50.56 -14.68 -19.36
C LYS A 317 -49.89 -13.47 -18.71
N ASP A 318 -50.47 -12.31 -18.99
CA ASP A 318 -50.35 -11.05 -18.27
C ASP A 318 -50.32 -11.22 -16.75
N LEU A 319 -49.51 -10.41 -16.06
CA LEU A 319 -49.92 -9.71 -14.83
C LEU A 319 -48.91 -8.61 -14.42
N LYS A 320 -49.47 -7.40 -14.27
CA LYS A 320 -48.87 -6.11 -13.89
C LYS A 320 -48.11 -6.13 -12.54
N PRO A 321 -47.21 -5.15 -12.31
CA PRO A 321 -46.36 -5.10 -11.11
C PRO A 321 -47.16 -4.65 -9.88
N SER A 322 -47.15 -5.47 -8.82
CA SER A 322 -47.82 -5.16 -7.55
C SER A 322 -46.83 -4.50 -6.59
N GLY A 323 -47.00 -3.20 -6.36
CA GLY A 323 -46.39 -2.46 -5.26
C GLY A 323 -46.98 -2.94 -3.93
N LYS A 324 -46.19 -3.69 -3.15
CA LYS A 324 -46.56 -4.16 -1.80
C LYS A 324 -45.41 -4.16 -0.80
N LEU A 325 -44.42 -3.28 -0.99
CA LEU A 325 -43.34 -3.07 -0.02
C LEU A 325 -43.39 -1.70 0.66
N ILE A 326 -44.08 -0.72 0.08
CA ILE A 326 -44.17 0.65 0.61
C ILE A 326 -45.27 0.78 1.69
N ASP A 327 -46.32 -0.05 1.64
CA ASP A 327 -47.41 0.00 2.64
C ASP A 327 -47.09 -0.72 3.96
N ARG A 328 -46.01 -1.52 4.03
CA ARG A 328 -45.58 -2.17 5.28
C ARG A 328 -44.69 -1.30 6.18
N LEU A 329 -44.18 -0.16 5.69
CA LEU A 329 -43.33 0.73 6.48
C LEU A 329 -44.08 1.88 7.17
N ARG A 330 -45.35 2.16 6.80
CA ARG A 330 -46.15 3.22 7.43
C ARG A 330 -46.90 2.80 8.70
N SER A 331 -46.91 1.52 9.06
CA SER A 331 -47.63 1.02 10.27
C SER A 331 -46.76 0.87 11.52
N LEU A 332 -45.47 1.24 11.51
CA LEU A 332 -44.56 1.07 12.65
C LEU A 332 -44.14 2.38 13.35
N VAL A 333 -44.66 3.56 12.94
CA VAL A 333 -44.31 4.87 13.54
C VAL A 333 -45.46 5.51 14.36
N LYS A 334 -46.51 4.74 14.70
CA LYS A 334 -47.51 5.21 15.69
C LYS A 334 -47.69 4.19 16.81
N LYS A 335 -46.74 4.17 17.75
CA LYS A 335 -46.95 3.87 19.19
C LYS A 335 -45.64 4.01 19.98
N LYS A 336 -45.35 5.22 20.43
CA LYS A 336 -45.20 5.57 21.85
C LYS A 336 -44.97 7.06 21.99
#